data_AF-A0A503APF2-F1
#
_entry.id   AF-A0A503APF2-F1
#
_cell.length_a   1.000
_cell.length_b   1.000
_cell.length_c   1.000
_cell.angle_alpha   90.00
_cell.angle_beta   90.00
_cell.angle_gamma   90.00
#
_symmetry.space_group_name_H-M   'P 1'
#
loop_
_entity.id
_entity.type
_entity.pdbx_description
1 polymer ?
#
loop_
_entity_poly.entity_id
_entity_poly.type
_entity_poly.pdbx_seq_one_letter_code
_entity_poly.pdbx_strand_id
1 'polypeptide(L)' 'MSENDKLAQDVKAWRAKEGFTAAAAAKVLGIPKRTFEGIEQGRGFPYPVLLRVAIESKTRSVRADLKGS' A
#
# COMPACT_ATOMS: atom_id res chain seq x y z
N MET A 1 3.16 -2.73 20.10
CA MET A 1 2.53 -2.46 18.79
C MET A 1 2.45 -3.77 18.04
N SER A 2 1.25 -4.17 17.57
CA SER A 2 1.05 -5.45 16.90
C SER A 2 1.62 -5.46 15.47
N GLU A 3 1.81 -6.64 14.87
CA GLU A 3 2.21 -6.74 13.46
C GLU A 3 1.19 -6.09 12.51
N ASN A 4 -0.09 -6.15 12.85
CA ASN A 4 -1.15 -5.49 12.08
C ASN A 4 -1.06 -3.96 12.17
N ASP A 5 -0.72 -3.41 13.34
CA ASP A 5 -0.52 -1.97 13.51
C ASP A 5 0.67 -1.47 12.69
N LYS A 6 1.77 -2.22 12.68
CA LYS A 6 2.95 -1.90 11.87
C LYS A 6 2.60 -1.93 10.38
N LEU A 7 1.89 -2.97 9.93
CA LEU A 7 1.44 -3.05 8.54
C LEU A 7 0.52 -1.87 8.16
N ALA A 8 -0.40 -1.50 9.05
CA ALA A 8 -1.28 -0.35 8.84
C ALA A 8 -0.49 0.96 8.68
N GLN A 9 0.55 1.14 9.50
CA GLN A 9 1.46 2.29 9.41
C GLN A 9 2.28 2.28 8.11
N ASP A 10 2.85 1.14 7.73
CA ASP A 10 3.61 0.97 6.49
C ASP A 10 2.76 1.38 5.27
N VAL A 11 1.50 0.90 5.21
CA VAL A 11 0.57 1.16 4.10
C VAL A 11 0.15 2.63 4.05
N LYS A 12 -0.17 3.24 5.21
CA LYS A 12 -0.50 4.68 5.31
C LYS A 12 0.67 5.55 4.86
N ALA A 13 1.86 5.27 5.38
CA ALA A 13 3.07 6.01 5.07
C ALA A 13 3.42 5.92 3.58
N TRP A 14 3.30 4.72 3.01
CA TRP A 14 3.50 4.51 1.58
C TRP A 14 2.55 5.36 0.73
N ARG A 15 1.22 5.27 0.94
CA ARG A 15 0.30 6.03 0.09
C ARG A 15 0.44 7.54 0.27
N ALA A 16 0.77 8.01 1.48
CA ALA A 16 0.99 9.42 1.74
C ALA A 16 2.24 9.92 1.00
N LYS A 17 3.32 9.14 1.04
CA LYS A 17 4.57 9.44 0.33
C LYS A 17 4.40 9.53 -1.18
N GLU A 18 3.59 8.64 -1.76
CA GLU A 18 3.33 8.62 -3.21
C GLU A 18 2.14 9.51 -3.61
N GLY A 19 1.53 10.23 -2.66
CA GLY A 19 0.43 11.17 -2.93
C GLY A 19 -0.90 10.52 -3.31
N PHE A 20 -1.11 9.23 -2.99
CA PHE A 20 -2.31 8.51 -3.36
C PHE A 20 -3.46 8.68 -2.35
N THR A 21 -4.68 8.80 -2.89
CA THR A 21 -5.90 8.54 -2.12
C THR A 21 -6.01 7.04 -1.81
N ALA A 22 -6.79 6.65 -0.81
CA ALA A 22 -7.01 5.23 -0.49
C ALA A 22 -7.57 4.43 -1.69
N ALA A 23 -8.45 5.05 -2.49
CA ALA A 23 -8.99 4.43 -3.70
C ALA A 23 -7.92 4.22 -4.79
N ALA A 24 -7.05 5.23 -5.01
CA ALA A 24 -5.95 5.12 -5.96
C ALA A 24 -4.93 4.06 -5.53
N ALA A 25 -4.54 4.06 -4.26
CA ALA A 25 -3.63 3.09 -3.66
C ALA A 25 -4.18 1.65 -3.79
N ALA A 26 -5.47 1.45 -3.51
CA ALA A 26 -6.13 0.16 -3.69
C ALA A 26 -6.10 -0.31 -5.16
N LYS A 27 -6.32 0.61 -6.11
CA LYS A 27 -6.21 0.32 -7.55
C LYS A 27 -4.79 -0.08 -7.96
N VAL A 28 -3.76 0.62 -7.45
CA VAL A 28 -2.35 0.30 -7.72
C VAL A 28 -2.00 -1.11 -7.23
N LEU A 29 -2.52 -1.50 -6.06
CA LEU A 29 -2.32 -2.82 -5.47
C LEU A 29 -3.25 -3.90 -6.03
N GLY A 30 -4.24 -3.53 -6.85
CA GLY A 30 -5.20 -4.48 -7.42
C GLY A 30 -6.14 -5.11 -6.39
N ILE A 31 -6.44 -4.42 -5.29
CA ILE A 31 -7.32 -4.93 -4.22
C ILE A 31 -8.57 -4.04 -4.04
N PRO A 32 -9.67 -4.56 -3.48
CA PRO A 32 -10.83 -3.73 -3.16
C PRO A 32 -10.48 -2.60 -2.18
N LYS A 33 -11.06 -1.41 -2.39
CA LYS A 33 -10.89 -0.25 -1.51
C LYS A 33 -11.16 -0.59 -0.04
N ARG A 34 -12.23 -1.34 0.24
CA ARG A 34 -12.60 -1.74 1.60
C ARG A 34 -11.54 -2.63 2.26
N THR A 35 -10.84 -3.45 1.49
CA THR A 35 -9.71 -4.25 1.99
C THR A 35 -8.55 -3.34 2.36
N PHE A 36 -8.21 -2.39 1.49
CA PHE A 36 -7.18 -1.40 1.77
C PHE A 36 -7.47 -0.59 3.04
N GLU A 37 -8.68 -0.05 3.18
CA GLU A 37 -9.11 0.70 4.36
C GLU A 37 -9.08 -0.15 5.64
N GLY A 38 -9.49 -1.42 5.55
CA GLY A 38 -9.40 -2.36 6.67
C GLY A 38 -7.95 -2.59 7.13
N ILE A 39 -7.00 -2.66 6.20
CA ILE A 39 -5.57 -2.77 6.52
C ILE A 39 -5.10 -1.50 7.23
N GLU A 40 -5.46 -0.32 6.72
CA GLU A 40 -5.13 0.97 7.36
C GLU A 40 -5.73 1.12 8.77
N GLN A 41 -6.83 0.43 9.06
CA GLN A 41 -7.47 0.39 10.37
C GLN A 41 -6.87 -0.65 11.33
N GLY A 42 -5.85 -1.42 10.90
CA GLY A 42 -5.21 -2.44 11.73
C GLY A 42 -5.93 -3.79 11.73
N ARG A 43 -6.87 -4.03 10.80
CA ARG A 43 -7.52 -5.35 10.65
C ARG A 43 -6.53 -6.43 10.19
N GLY A 44 -5.38 -6.01 9.64
CA GLY A 44 -4.36 -6.88 9.10
C GLY A 44 -4.66 -7.34 7.67
N PHE A 45 -3.77 -8.18 7.14
CA PHE A 45 -3.90 -8.82 5.84
C PHE A 45 -3.36 -10.25 5.95
N PRO A 46 -3.98 -11.26 5.31
CA PRO A 46 -3.55 -12.65 5.43
C PRO A 46 -2.08 -12.89 5.03
N TYR A 47 -1.56 -12.09 4.10
CA TYR A 47 -0.20 -12.22 3.58
C TYR A 47 0.57 -10.89 3.71
N PRO A 48 0.97 -10.48 4.93
CA PRO A 48 1.52 -9.14 5.17
C PRO A 48 2.85 -8.93 4.44
N VAL A 49 3.67 -9.96 4.32
CA VAL A 49 4.94 -9.91 3.57
C VAL A 49 4.69 -9.71 2.07
N LEU A 50 3.73 -10.43 1.49
CA LEU A 50 3.37 -10.28 0.08
C LEU A 50 2.90 -8.86 -0.23
N LEU A 51 2.09 -8.27 0.66
CA LEU A 51 1.62 -6.90 0.52
C LEU A 51 2.79 -5.89 0.53
N ARG A 52 3.77 -6.06 1.41
CA ARG A 52 4.98 -5.21 1.45
C ARG A 52 5.80 -5.30 0.17
N VAL A 53 6.00 -6.52 -0.35
CA VAL A 53 6.70 -6.73 -1.64
C VAL A 53 5.94 -6.06 -2.79
N ALA A 54 4.62 -6.18 -2.82
CA ALA A 54 3.79 -5.54 -3.84
C ALA A 54 3.92 -4.00 -3.79
N ILE A 55 3.87 -3.41 -2.59
CA ILE A 55 4.09 -1.98 -2.37
C ILE A 55 5.45 -1.52 -2.91
N GLU A 56 6.53 -2.21 -2.55
CA GLU A 56 7.88 -1.88 -2.99
C GLU A 56 8.04 -2.00 -4.51
N SER A 57 7.46 -3.06 -5.10
CA SER A 57 7.46 -3.27 -6.55
C SER A 57 6.72 -2.14 -7.28
N LYS A 58 5.55 -1.72 -6.79
CA LYS A 58 4.75 -0.66 -7.43
C LYS A 58 5.40 0.71 -7.30
N THR A 59 6.04 1.01 -6.16
CA THR A 59 6.82 2.25 -6.00
C THR A 59 7.97 2.34 -7.01
N ARG A 60 8.67 1.23 -7.30
CA ARG A 60 9.72 1.22 -8.33
C ARG A 60 9.17 1.50 -9.73
N SER A 61 8.04 0.89 -10.08
CA SER A 61 7.37 1.10 -11.37
C SER A 61 6.95 2.56 -11.56
N VAL A 62 6.22 3.13 -10.60
CA VAL A 62 5.72 4.53 -10.68
C VAL A 62 6.86 5.52 -10.88
N ARG A 63 8.01 5.28 -10.25
CA ARG A 63 9.20 6.14 -10.40
C ARG A 63 9.96 5.94 -11.70
N ALA A 64 9.90 4.76 -12.30
CA ALA A 64 10.47 4.50 -13.61
C ALA A 64 9.69 5.25 -14.69
N ASP A 65 8.36 5.26 -14.59
CA ASP A 65 7.48 5.92 -15.55
C ASP A 65 7.69 7.45 -15.59
N LEU A 66 7.97 8.07 -14.43
CA LEU A 66 8.28 9.51 -14.32
C LEU A 66 9.65 9.92 -14.86
N LYS A 67 10.59 8.98 -15.02
CA LYS A 67 11.94 9.28 -15.57
C LYS A 67 12.02 9.12 -17.10
N GLY A 68 10.98 8.55 -17.72
CA GLY A 68 10.91 8.33 -19.17
C GLY A 68 9.92 9.23 -19.91
N SER A 69 9.34 10.24 -19.26
CA SER A 69 8.37 11.18 -19.85
C SER A 69 8.99 12.56 -20.11
#